data_AF-J8EI65-F1
#
_entry.id   AF-J8EI65-F1
#
_cell.length_a   1.000
_cell.length_b   1.000
_cell.length_c   1.000
_cell.angle_alpha   90.00
_cell.angle_beta   90.00
_cell.angle_gamma   90.00
#
_symmetry.space_group_name_H-M   'P 1'
#
loop_
_entity.id
_entity.type
_entity.pdbx_description
1 polymer ?
#
loop_
_entity_poly.entity_id
_entity_poly.type
_entity_poly.pdbx_seq_one_letter_code
_entity_poly.pdbx_strand_id
1 'polypeptide(L)' 'MAVNKDKYTQILVTFTKEQVKQIEDFWHDNKISNRNEAIRQIVDKGLSRK' A
#
# COMPACT_ATOMS: atom_id res chain seq x y z
N MET A 1 -3.64 8.10 -12.16
CA MET A 1 -4.07 9.11 -11.16
C MET A 1 -3.03 10.21 -11.11
N ALA A 2 -3.40 11.47 -11.36
CA ALA A 2 -2.53 12.59 -11.08
C ALA A 2 -2.37 12.70 -9.55
N VAL A 3 -1.16 12.47 -9.06
CA VAL A 3 -0.85 12.57 -7.62
C VAL A 3 -0.37 13.99 -7.36
N ASN A 4 -0.97 14.67 -6.38
CA ASN A 4 -0.50 15.98 -5.93
C ASN A 4 0.92 15.82 -5.36
N LYS A 5 1.92 16.39 -6.04
CA LYS A 5 3.34 16.25 -5.71
C LYS A 5 3.75 17.06 -4.48
N ASP A 6 3.01 18.09 -4.11
CA ASP A 6 3.27 18.88 -2.90
C ASP A 6 2.82 18.15 -1.63
N LYS A 7 1.84 17.25 -1.77
CA LYS A 7 1.28 16.46 -0.67
C LYS A 7 1.90 15.08 -0.54
N TYR A 8 2.36 14.48 -1.64
CA TYR A 8 2.78 13.08 -1.67
C TYR A 8 4.15 12.91 -2.31
N THR A 9 5.00 12.11 -1.67
CA THR A 9 6.29 11.69 -2.20
C THR A 9 6.21 10.26 -2.72
N GLN A 10 6.80 9.99 -3.89
CA GLN A 10 6.95 8.64 -4.43
C GLN A 10 8.29 8.06 -3.99
N ILE A 11 8.26 6.83 -3.49
CA ILE A 11 9.45 6.09 -3.06
C ILE A 11 9.50 4.74 -3.77
N LEU A 12 10.70 4.32 -4.18
CA LEU A 12 10.95 2.98 -4.68
C LEU A 12 11.30 2.08 -3.50
N VAL A 13 10.58 0.97 -3.34
CA VAL A 13 10.79 0.01 -2.26
C VAL A 13 10.77 -1.40 -2.84
N THR A 14 11.67 -2.25 -2.33
CA THR A 14 11.72 -3.67 -2.67
C THR A 14 11.04 -4.48 -1.57
N PHE A 15 10.06 -5.30 -1.95
CA PHE A 15 9.39 -6.25 -1.06
C PHE A 15 9.84 -7.68 -1.39
N THR A 16 9.80 -8.58 -0.39
CA THR A 16 9.94 -10.02 -0.68
C THR A 16 8.74 -10.51 -1.48
N LYS A 17 8.90 -11.60 -2.24
CA LYS A 17 7.80 -12.21 -2.99
C LYS A 17 6.62 -12.58 -2.09
N GLU A 18 6.89 -13.04 -0.87
CA GLU A 18 5.89 -13.37 0.12
C GLU A 18 5.10 -12.14 0.57
N GLN A 19 5.78 -11.02 0.86
CA GLN A 19 5.12 -9.76 1.20
C GLN A 19 4.26 -9.24 0.06
N VAL A 20 4.72 -9.36 -1.20
CA VAL A 20 3.92 -8.98 -2.36
C VAL A 20 2.63 -9.79 -2.42
N LYS A 21 2.70 -11.11 -2.21
CA LYS A 21 1.51 -11.97 -2.17
C LYS A 21 0.54 -11.53 -1.07
N GLN A 22 1.03 -11.27 0.15
CA GLN A 22 0.19 -10.80 1.25
C GLN A 22 -0.51 -9.47 0.94
N ILE A 23 0.18 -8.56 0.25
CA ILE A 23 -0.38 -7.28 -0.20
C ILE A 23 -1.47 -7.51 -1.26
N GLU A 24 -1.28 -8.44 -2.20
CA GLU A 24 -2.27 -8.79 -3.23
C GLU A 24 -3.49 -9.46 -2.64
N ASP A 25 -3.31 -10.44 -1.74
CA ASP A 25 -4.41 -11.10 -1.02
C ASP A 25 -5.24 -10.05 -0.26
N PHE A 26 -4.57 -9.17 0.51
CA PHE A 26 -5.26 -8.06 1.21
C PHE A 26 -6.00 -7.13 0.26
N TRP A 27 -5.41 -6.79 -0.89
CA TRP A 27 -6.06 -5.95 -1.90
C TRP A 27 -7.35 -6.59 -2.40
N HIS A 28 -7.29 -7.84 -2.86
CA HIS A 28 -8.42 -8.54 -3.45
C HIS A 28 -9.52 -8.82 -2.43
N ASP A 29 -9.16 -9.28 -1.23
CA ASP A 29 -10.11 -9.59 -0.16
C ASP A 29 -10.91 -8.35 0.29
N ASN A 30 -10.25 -7.19 0.32
CA ASN A 30 -10.87 -5.93 0.74
C ASN A 30 -11.46 -5.13 -0.44
N LYS A 31 -11.45 -5.69 -1.66
CA LYS A 31 -11.97 -5.05 -2.89
C LYS A 31 -11.47 -3.62 -3.09
N ILE A 32 -10.22 -3.36 -2.72
CA ILE A 32 -9.61 -2.01 -2.82
C ILE A 32 -9.43 -1.68 -4.31
N SER A 33 -9.47 -0.40 -4.68
CA SER A 33 -9.44 -0.02 -6.09
C SER A 33 -8.08 -0.24 -6.76
N ASN A 34 -6.98 -0.22 -6.01
CA ASN A 34 -5.63 -0.42 -6.54
C ASN A 34 -4.64 -0.86 -5.44
N ARG A 35 -3.52 -1.47 -5.87
CA ARG A 35 -2.46 -1.95 -4.99
C ARG A 35 -1.83 -0.85 -4.12
N ASN A 36 -1.63 0.36 -4.65
CA ASN A 36 -1.02 1.45 -3.87
C ASN A 36 -1.90 1.86 -2.69
N GLU A 37 -3.21 1.84 -2.88
CA GLU A 37 -4.17 2.10 -1.81
C GLU A 37 -4.15 0.99 -0.76
N ALA A 38 -4.05 -0.27 -1.18
CA ALA A 38 -3.86 -1.40 -0.27
C ALA A 38 -2.59 -1.23 0.59
N ILE A 39 -1.46 -0.89 -0.04
CA ILE A 39 -0.19 -0.64 0.66
C ILE A 39 -0.35 0.51 1.67
N ARG A 40 -0.98 1.62 1.30
CA ARG A 40 -1.22 2.75 2.22
C ARG A 40 -2.03 2.34 3.45
N GLN A 41 -3.13 1.61 3.26
CA GLN A 41 -3.93 1.13 4.38
C GLN A 41 -3.16 0.16 5.30
N ILE A 42 -2.30 -0.70 4.74
CA ILE A 42 -1.45 -1.59 5.54
C ILE A 42 -0.44 -0.76 6.36
N VAL A 43 0.20 0.23 5.75
CA VAL A 43 1.14 1.14 6.42
C VAL A 43 0.44 1.91 7.54
N ASP A 44 -0.72 2.50 7.28
CA ASP A 44 -1.50 3.25 8.28
C ASP A 44 -1.91 2.35 9.46
N LYS A 45 -2.35 1.12 9.19
CA LYS A 45 -2.64 0.11 10.23
C LYS A 45 -1.40 -0.26 11.05
N GLY A 46 -0.22 -0.32 10.43
CA GLY A 46 1.04 -0.59 11.11
C GLY A 46 1.50 0.57 11.99
N LEU A 47 1.35 1.81 11.51
CA LEU A 47 1.77 3.02 12.21
C LEU A 47 0.81 3.41 13.35
N SER A 48 -0.48 3.12 13.22
CA SER A 48 -1.50 3.41 14.25
C SER A 48 -1.47 2.47 15.47
N ARG A 49 -0.68 1.40 15.42
CA ARG A 49 -0.45 0.48 16.54
C ARG A 49 0.68 0.94 17.48
N LYS A 50 1.25 2.13 17.26
CA LYS A 50 2.23 2.77 18.13
C LYS A 50 1.59 3.50 19.30
#